data_AF-A0A9D0YJ27-F1
#
_entry.id   AF-A0A9D0YJ27-F1
#
_cell.length_a   1.000
_cell.length_b   1.000
_cell.length_c   1.000
_cell.angle_alpha   90.00
_cell.angle_beta   90.00
_cell.angle_gamma   90.00
#
_symmetry.space_group_name_H-M   'P 1'
#
loop_
_entity.id
_entity.type
_entity.pdbx_description
1 polymer ?
#
loop_
_entity_poly.entity_id
_entity_poly.type
_entity_poly.pdbx_seq_one_letter_code
_entity_poly.pdbx_strand_id
1 'polypeptide(L)' 'MLSKRIQTLSSSMTIAITTLALELKAEGKDILSFSAGEPDFDTPVA' A
#
# COMPACT_ATOMS: atom_id res chain seq x y z
N MET A 1 24.51 -2.44 -10.61
CA MET A 1 23.64 -3.24 -11.51
C MET A 1 22.85 -4.22 -10.68
N LEU A 2 21.55 -4.39 -10.94
CA LEU A 2 20.69 -5.34 -10.23
C LEU A 2 20.81 -6.75 -10.84
N SER A 3 20.55 -7.79 -10.04
CA SER A 3 20.59 -9.19 -10.50
C SER A 3 19.56 -9.48 -11.61
N LYS A 4 19.85 -10.46 -12.48
CA LYS A 4 18.90 -10.86 -13.56
C LYS A 4 17.54 -11.33 -13.02
N ARG A 5 17.52 -11.97 -11.85
CA ARG A 5 16.30 -12.51 -11.22
C ARG A 5 15.28 -11.43 -10.87
N ILE A 6 15.73 -10.23 -10.50
CA ILE A 6 14.77 -9.15 -10.16
C ILE A 6 14.12 -8.57 -11.41
N GLN A 7 14.76 -8.68 -12.58
CA GLN A 7 14.26 -8.12 -13.83
C GLN A 7 13.05 -8.89 -14.38
N THR A 8 12.82 -10.12 -13.91
CA THR A 8 11.68 -10.95 -14.31
C THR A 8 10.48 -10.82 -13.38
N LEU A 9 10.59 -10.08 -12.27
CA LEU A 9 9.49 -9.88 -11.34
C LEU A 9 8.56 -8.79 -11.87
N SER A 10 7.26 -9.06 -11.88
CA SER A 10 6.25 -8.07 -12.18
C SER A 10 6.12 -7.05 -11.05
N SER A 11 5.69 -5.84 -11.39
CA SER A 11 5.31 -4.83 -10.42
C SER A 11 4.09 -5.30 -9.61
N SER A 12 4.05 -4.94 -8.32
CA SER A 12 2.91 -5.26 -7.45
C SER A 12 1.71 -4.39 -7.78
N MET A 13 0.59 -5.02 -8.14
CA MET A 13 -0.70 -4.34 -8.33
C MET A 13 -1.22 -3.73 -7.03
N THR A 14 -0.98 -4.40 -5.90
CA THR A 14 -1.42 -3.92 -4.58
C THR A 14 -0.72 -2.61 -4.20
N ILE A 15 0.57 -2.47 -4.54
CA ILE A 15 1.31 -1.23 -4.30
C ILE A 15 0.69 -0.07 -5.10
N ALA A 16 0.35 -0.30 -6.38
CA ALA A 16 -0.25 0.74 -7.22
C ALA A 16 -1.58 1.25 -6.64
N ILE A 17 -2.43 0.36 -6.14
CA ILE A 17 -3.70 0.72 -5.49
C ILE A 17 -3.46 1.54 -4.22
N THR A 18 -2.53 1.11 -3.37
CA THR A 18 -2.19 1.83 -2.13
C THR A 18 -1.65 3.22 -2.43
N THR A 19 -0.76 3.36 -3.42
CA THR A 19 -0.22 4.67 -3.84
C THR A 19 -1.34 5.61 -4.28
N LEU A 20 -2.23 5.14 -5.15
CA LEU A 20 -3.36 5.95 -5.62
C LEU A 20 -4.28 6.38 -4.47
N ALA A 21 -4.60 5.48 -3.54
CA ALA A 21 -5.44 5.82 -2.39
C ALA A 21 -4.82 6.90 -1.50
N LEU A 22 -3.50 6.85 -1.30
CA LEU A 22 -2.76 7.85 -0.53
C LEU A 22 -2.73 9.22 -1.24
N GLU A 23 -2.51 9.23 -2.56
CA GLU A 23 -2.55 10.46 -3.37
C GLU A 23 -3.91 11.13 -3.30
N LEU A 24 -5.00 10.38 -3.52
CA LEU A 24 -6.36 10.91 -3.44
C LEU A 24 -6.70 11.45 -2.05
N LYS A 25 -6.24 10.78 -0.98
CA LYS A 25 -6.40 11.27 0.40
C LYS A 25 -5.63 12.57 0.63
N ALA A 26 -4.42 12.70 0.08
CA ALA A 26 -3.61 13.93 0.16
C ALA A 26 -4.22 15.09 -0.62
N GLU A 27 -4.94 14.82 -1.71
CA GLU A 27 -5.77 15.79 -2.44
C GLU A 27 -7.03 16.23 -1.66
N GLY A 28 -7.26 15.69 -0.46
CA GLY A 28 -8.42 16.02 0.38
C GLY A 28 -9.70 15.28 0.01
N LYS A 29 -9.62 14.22 -0.80
CA LYS A 29 -10.77 13.36 -1.09
C LYS A 29 -11.03 12.42 0.09
N ASP A 30 -12.31 12.21 0.38
CA ASP A 30 -12.73 11.26 1.40
C ASP A 30 -12.62 9.83 0.85
N ILE A 31 -11.60 9.09 1.30
CA ILE A 31 -11.26 7.76 0.81
C ILE A 31 -11.47 6.73 1.92
N LEU A 32 -12.42 5.82 1.69
CA LEU A 32 -12.64 4.65 2.55
C LEU A 32 -11.76 3.48 2.06
N SER A 33 -10.67 3.23 2.78
CA SER A 33 -9.73 2.17 2.44
C SER A 33 -10.12 0.84 3.10
N PHE A 34 -10.49 -0.14 2.28
CA PHE A 34 -10.78 -1.52 2.71
C PHE A 34 -9.71 -2.52 2.25
N SER A 35 -8.56 -2.03 1.81
CA SER A 35 -7.46 -2.84 1.28
C SER A 35 -6.38 -3.15 2.33
N ALA A 36 -6.52 -2.66 3.56
CA ALA A 36 -5.59 -2.96 4.64
C ALA A 36 -5.69 -4.45 5.03
N GLY A 37 -4.54 -5.13 5.11
CA GLY A 37 -4.46 -6.53 5.55
C GLY A 37 -4.17 -6.69 7.04
N GLU A 38 -4.03 -5.58 7.76
CA GLU A 38 -3.66 -5.53 9.18
C GLU A 38 -4.78 -4.84 9.98
N PRO A 39 -4.97 -5.19 11.27
CA PRO A 39 -5.94 -4.52 12.13
C PRO A 39 -5.62 -3.03 12.30
N ASP A 40 -6.66 -2.22 12.47
CA ASP A 40 -6.59 -0.77 12.69
C ASP A 40 -6.40 -0.38 14.17
N PHE A 41 -6.08 -1.36 15.03
CA PHE A 41 -5.92 -1.18 16.46
C PHE A 41 -4.44 -1.10 16.84
N ASP A 42 -4.11 -0.17 17.74
CA ASP A 42 -2.80 -0.16 18.39
C ASP A 42 -2.58 -1.44 19.21
N THR A 43 -1.32 -1.83 19.37
CA THR A 43 -0.96 -2.95 20.26
C THR A 43 -1.23 -2.55 21.71
N PRO A 44 -2.01 -3.33 22.49
CA PRO A 44 -2.26 -3.02 23.90
C PRO A 44 -0.97 -2.98 24.72
N VAL A 45 -0.84 -1.96 25.58
CA VAL A 45 0.20 -1.92 26.61
C VAL A 45 -0.26 -2.71 27.84
N ALA A 46 0.65 -3.50 28.42
CA ALA A 46 0.38 -4.37 29.58
C ALA A 46 0.22 -3.59 30.89
#